data_AF-A0AA36MZM3-F1
#
_entry.id   AF-A0AA36MZM3-F1
#
_cell.length_a   1.000
_cell.length_b   1.000
_cell.length_c   1.000
_cell.angle_alpha   90.00
_cell.angle_beta   90.00
_cell.angle_gamma   90.00
#
_symmetry.space_group_name_H-M   'P 1'
#
loop_
_entity.id
_entity.type
_entity.pdbx_description
1 polymer ?
#
loop_
_entity_poly.entity_id
_entity_poly.type
_entity_poly.pdbx_seq_one_letter_code
_entity_poly.pdbx_strand_id
1 'polypeptide(L)'
;MEVESAWQLALSAEDMDNWKGQPQMKVVKLGAPARHVLLVASAKVYALDARCGHRGGPLAAGDLEDLPTGLCVRCPWHGRNFRLETGHEVLPDGSERPSQRTFPTAAPQELREGALFVRLGAGDHLPSDDFALETSVPNASSLSIWLESRGEDREEAAPAPNQNSDYVSDEFLF
;
A
#
# COMPACT_ATOMS: atom_id res chain seq x y z
N MET A 1 4.99 -15.95 -24.32
CA MET A 1 5.10 -16.63 -23.02
C MET A 1 3.85 -16.26 -22.26
N GLU A 2 2.85 -17.14 -22.28
CA GLU A 2 1.63 -16.98 -21.49
C GLU A 2 2.04 -17.08 -20.02
N VAL A 3 1.92 -15.97 -19.28
CA VAL A 3 2.08 -16.01 -17.84
C VAL A 3 0.91 -16.85 -17.34
N GLU A 4 1.18 -18.08 -16.93
CA GLU A 4 0.15 -19.03 -16.52
C GLU A 4 -0.77 -18.37 -15.50
N SER A 5 -2.04 -18.30 -15.86
CA SER A 5 -3.16 -17.85 -15.04
C SER A 5 -3.47 -18.88 -13.94
N ALA A 6 -2.45 -19.35 -13.24
CA ALA A 6 -2.55 -20.31 -12.17
C ALA A 6 -2.96 -19.62 -10.87
N TRP A 7 -3.71 -20.33 -10.04
CA TRP A 7 -4.01 -19.92 -8.68
C TRP A 7 -2.74 -20.00 -7.83
N GLN A 8 -2.39 -18.91 -7.17
CA GLN A 8 -1.20 -18.82 -6.32
C GLN A 8 -1.61 -18.60 -4.87
N LEU A 9 -0.90 -19.26 -3.95
CA LEU A 9 -1.15 -19.11 -2.51
C LEU A 9 -0.82 -17.67 -2.08
N ALA A 10 -1.82 -16.95 -1.60
CA ALA A 10 -1.70 -15.57 -1.15
C ALA A 10 -1.66 -15.46 0.38
N LEU A 11 -2.48 -16.23 1.09
CA LEU A 11 -2.45 -16.34 2.56
C LEU A 11 -2.66 -17.79 2.99
N SER A 12 -1.97 -18.19 4.05
CA SER A 12 -2.17 -19.49 4.68
C SER A 12 -3.50 -19.56 5.42
N ALA A 13 -3.91 -20.78 5.78
CA ALA A 13 -5.04 -21.04 6.67
C ALA A 13 -4.97 -20.25 7.98
N GLU A 14 -3.79 -20.27 8.59
CA GLU A 14 -3.50 -19.63 9.87
C GLU A 14 -3.55 -18.12 9.75
N ASP A 15 -2.96 -17.55 8.69
CA ASP A 15 -3.07 -16.12 8.39
C ASP A 15 -4.54 -15.70 8.22
N MET A 16 -5.34 -16.54 7.54
CA MET A 16 -6.76 -16.28 7.33
C MET A 16 -7.57 -16.38 8.64
N ASP A 17 -7.20 -17.28 9.55
CA ASP A 17 -7.79 -17.36 10.89
C ASP A 17 -7.46 -16.12 11.73
N ASN A 18 -6.22 -15.62 11.63
CA ASN A 18 -5.78 -14.39 12.28
C ASN A 18 -6.46 -13.12 11.72
N TRP A 19 -7.07 -13.23 10.53
CA TRP A 19 -7.81 -12.15 9.87
C TRP A 19 -9.29 -12.10 10.24
N LYS A 20 -9.80 -13.06 11.02
CA LYS A 20 -11.20 -13.07 11.47
C LYS A 20 -11.45 -11.95 12.47
N GLY A 21 -12.28 -10.97 12.08
CA GLY A 21 -12.91 -10.03 13.02
C GLY A 21 -12.48 -8.55 12.95
N GLN A 22 -11.58 -8.15 12.04
CA GLN A 22 -11.27 -6.74 11.78
C GLN A 22 -11.01 -6.47 10.29
N PRO A 23 -11.39 -5.30 9.74
CA PRO A 23 -10.99 -4.91 8.40
C PRO A 23 -9.46 -4.77 8.35
N GLN A 24 -8.83 -5.58 7.52
CA GLN A 24 -7.37 -5.61 7.41
C GLN A 24 -6.94 -5.48 5.95
N MET A 25 -5.79 -4.84 5.79
CA MET A 25 -5.09 -4.68 4.52
C MET A 25 -3.70 -5.29 4.65
N LYS A 26 -3.30 -6.15 3.71
CA LYS A 26 -1.95 -6.74 3.66
C LYS A 26 -1.47 -6.83 2.24
N VAL A 27 -0.20 -6.48 2.05
CA VAL A 27 0.48 -6.64 0.77
C VAL A 27 1.15 -8.00 0.72
N VAL A 28 0.95 -8.71 -0.38
CA VAL A 28 1.62 -9.97 -0.71
C VAL A 28 2.35 -9.81 -2.04
N LYS A 29 3.38 -10.63 -2.27
CA LYS A 29 4.13 -10.67 -3.53
C LYS A 29 3.79 -11.96 -4.25
N LEU A 30 3.30 -11.85 -5.48
CA LEU A 30 2.84 -12.99 -6.28
C LEU A 30 3.47 -12.95 -7.68
N GLY A 31 3.65 -14.11 -8.28
CA GLY A 31 4.19 -14.26 -9.63
C GLY A 31 5.70 -14.04 -9.75
N ALA A 32 6.19 -14.24 -10.99
CA ALA A 32 7.58 -13.99 -11.39
C ALA A 32 7.55 -13.30 -12.78
N PRO A 33 7.97 -12.01 -12.90
CA PRO A 33 8.46 -11.13 -11.84
C PRO A 33 7.41 -10.85 -10.76
N ALA A 34 7.87 -10.57 -9.54
CA ALA A 34 6.98 -10.35 -8.39
C ALA A 34 6.13 -9.09 -8.58
N ARG A 35 4.81 -9.29 -8.47
CA ARG A 35 3.80 -8.23 -8.42
C ARG A 35 3.34 -8.02 -6.98
N HIS A 36 3.24 -6.76 -6.55
CA HIS A 36 2.69 -6.41 -5.24
C HIS A 36 1.17 -6.35 -5.30
N VAL A 37 0.51 -7.25 -4.57
CA VAL A 37 -0.95 -7.35 -4.51
C VAL A 37 -1.41 -6.96 -3.11
N LEU A 38 -2.34 -6.01 -3.03
CA LEU A 38 -3.06 -5.66 -1.81
C LEU A 38 -4.26 -6.59 -1.64
N LEU A 39 -4.29 -7.27 -0.52
CA LEU A 39 -5.43 -8.02 -0.02
C LEU A 39 -6.22 -7.15 0.95
N VAL A 40 -7.53 -7.06 0.74
CA VAL A 40 -8.45 -6.32 1.61
C VAL A 40 -9.52 -7.26 2.14
N ALA A 41 -9.55 -7.46 3.46
CA ALA A 41 -10.57 -8.27 4.13
C ALA A 41 -11.74 -7.39 4.57
N SER A 42 -12.94 -7.72 4.08
CA SER A 42 -14.23 -7.16 4.51
C SER A 42 -15.27 -8.29 4.57
N ALA A 43 -16.44 -8.15 3.93
CA ALA A 43 -17.41 -9.24 3.78
C ALA A 43 -16.86 -10.42 2.93
N LYS A 44 -15.94 -10.11 2.02
CA LYS A 44 -15.10 -11.06 1.27
C LYS A 44 -13.69 -10.50 1.20
N VAL A 45 -12.74 -11.30 0.73
CA VAL A 45 -11.39 -10.80 0.43
C VAL A 45 -11.37 -10.27 -1.00
N TYR A 46 -10.80 -9.09 -1.18
CA TYR A 46 -10.52 -8.48 -2.48
C TYR A 46 -9.02 -8.47 -2.71
N ALA A 47 -8.59 -8.58 -3.97
CA ALA A 47 -7.19 -8.49 -4.36
C ALA A 47 -7.03 -7.46 -5.48
N LEU A 48 -6.15 -6.47 -5.27
CA LEU A 48 -5.84 -5.40 -6.22
C LEU A 48 -4.33 -5.20 -6.31
N ASP A 49 -3.85 -4.45 -7.29
CA ASP A 49 -2.47 -3.93 -7.21
C ASP A 49 -2.28 -3.07 -5.95
N ALA A 50 -1.14 -3.24 -5.28
CA ALA A 50 -0.87 -2.56 -4.01
C ALA A 50 -0.51 -1.07 -4.17
N ARG A 51 -0.21 -0.63 -5.39
CA ARG A 51 0.17 0.74 -5.71
C ARG A 51 -0.91 1.43 -6.54
N CYS A 52 -1.14 2.71 -6.28
CA CYS A 52 -2.23 3.41 -6.93
C CYS A 52 -1.95 3.67 -8.42
N GLY A 53 -2.90 3.40 -9.33
CA GLY A 53 -2.74 3.65 -10.77
C GLY A 53 -2.66 5.13 -11.16
N HIS A 54 -2.84 6.04 -10.20
CA HIS A 54 -2.65 7.47 -10.42
C HIS A 54 -1.16 7.84 -10.44
N ARG A 55 -0.42 7.52 -9.35
CA ARG A 55 0.99 7.92 -9.16
C ARG A 55 1.83 6.91 -8.36
N GLY A 56 1.35 5.67 -8.19
CA GLY A 56 2.08 4.61 -7.50
C GLY A 56 2.00 4.63 -5.96
N GLY A 57 1.05 5.36 -5.38
CA GLY A 57 0.93 5.51 -3.92
C GLY A 57 0.53 4.21 -3.20
N PRO A 58 1.02 3.96 -1.97
CA PRO A 58 0.81 2.71 -1.24
C PRO A 58 -0.62 2.63 -0.73
N LEU A 59 -1.45 1.79 -1.35
CA LEU A 59 -2.86 1.64 -0.96
C LEU A 59 -3.02 1.00 0.42
N ALA A 60 -2.07 0.18 0.85
CA ALA A 60 -2.08 -0.45 2.17
C ALA A 60 -1.95 0.54 3.34
N ALA A 61 -1.46 1.76 3.09
CA ALA A 61 -1.40 2.84 4.08
C ALA A 61 -2.57 3.83 3.95
N GLY A 62 -3.57 3.49 3.13
CA GLY A 62 -4.80 4.24 2.96
C GLY A 62 -5.90 3.79 3.91
N ASP A 63 -7.10 4.28 3.63
CA ASP A 63 -8.32 3.96 4.38
C ASP A 63 -9.34 3.23 3.49
N LEU A 64 -10.25 2.48 4.10
CA LEU A 64 -11.42 1.95 3.42
C LEU A 64 -12.58 2.93 3.58
N GLU A 65 -13.19 3.30 2.46
CA GLU A 65 -14.30 4.26 2.38
C GLU A 65 -15.54 3.56 1.80
N ASP A 66 -16.67 3.67 2.49
CA ASP A 66 -17.96 3.19 1.98
C ASP A 66 -18.65 4.32 1.21
N LEU A 67 -18.61 4.24 -0.13
CA LEU A 67 -19.18 5.24 -1.04
C LEU A 67 -20.49 4.72 -1.65
N PRO A 68 -21.34 5.58 -2.24
CA PRO A 68 -22.54 5.13 -2.96
C PRO A 68 -22.26 4.16 -4.11
N THR A 69 -21.04 4.18 -4.64
CA THR A 69 -20.51 3.24 -5.64
C THR A 69 -20.15 1.87 -5.05
N GLY A 70 -19.96 1.78 -3.73
CA GLY A 70 -19.54 0.60 -3.00
C GLY A 70 -18.23 0.82 -2.23
N LEU A 71 -17.73 -0.25 -1.62
CA LEU A 71 -16.52 -0.21 -0.81
C LEU A 71 -15.28 0.11 -1.67
N CYS A 72 -14.54 1.14 -1.27
CA CYS A 72 -13.36 1.65 -1.95
C CYS A 72 -12.14 1.68 -1.03
N VAL A 73 -10.94 1.59 -1.61
CA VAL A 73 -9.70 1.96 -0.92
C VAL A 73 -9.28 3.36 -1.36
N ARG A 74 -8.98 4.23 -0.39
CA ARG A 74 -8.55 5.60 -0.60
C ARG A 74 -7.04 5.70 -0.51
N CYS A 75 -6.40 6.15 -1.58
CA CYS A 75 -4.95 6.34 -1.59
C CYS A 75 -4.54 7.51 -0.67
N PRO A 76 -3.56 7.33 0.23
CA PRO A 76 -3.15 8.36 1.20
C PRO A 76 -2.43 9.55 0.57
N TRP A 77 -1.89 9.43 -0.65
CA TRP A 77 -1.12 10.51 -1.27
C TRP A 77 -1.99 11.62 -1.85
N HIS A 78 -3.06 11.27 -2.58
CA HIS A 78 -3.88 12.24 -3.32
C HIS A 78 -5.39 12.05 -3.11
N GLY A 79 -5.78 11.12 -2.22
CA GLY A 79 -7.18 10.86 -1.91
C GLY A 79 -7.99 10.21 -3.04
N ARG A 80 -7.35 9.54 -4.01
CA ARG A 80 -8.07 8.80 -5.07
C ARG A 80 -8.71 7.54 -4.50
N ASN A 81 -9.99 7.36 -4.80
CA ASN A 81 -10.77 6.20 -4.37
C ASN A 81 -10.80 5.15 -5.49
N PHE A 82 -10.53 3.90 -5.14
CA PHE A 82 -10.59 2.78 -6.07
C PHE A 82 -11.56 1.74 -5.54
N ARG A 83 -12.59 1.42 -6.33
CA ARG A 83 -13.60 0.44 -5.94
C ARG A 83 -12.96 -0.94 -5.82
N LEU A 84 -13.15 -1.62 -4.69
CA LEU A 84 -12.49 -2.91 -4.43
C LEU A 84 -12.94 -4.01 -5.41
N GLU A 85 -14.20 -3.96 -5.85
CA GLU A 85 -14.79 -5.00 -6.70
C GLU A 85 -14.35 -4.91 -8.16
N THR A 86 -14.21 -3.69 -8.70
CA THR A 86 -13.92 -3.48 -10.14
C THR A 86 -12.53 -2.91 -10.39
N GLY A 87 -11.90 -2.31 -9.37
CA GLY A 87 -10.66 -1.55 -9.52
C GLY A 87 -10.85 -0.18 -10.20
N HIS A 88 -12.09 0.26 -10.41
CA HIS A 88 -12.33 1.56 -11.04
C HIS A 88 -12.00 2.70 -10.08
N GLU A 89 -11.35 3.74 -10.62
CA GLU A 89 -11.18 5.01 -9.91
C GLU A 89 -12.51 5.77 -9.93
N VAL A 90 -12.98 6.20 -8.75
CA VAL A 90 -14.16 7.06 -8.61
C VAL A 90 -13.72 8.52 -8.72
N LEU A 91 -14.26 9.22 -9.72
CA LEU A 91 -13.95 10.61 -10.01
C LEU A 91 -14.84 11.57 -9.21
N PRO A 92 -14.45 12.86 -9.04
CA PRO A 92 -15.23 13.82 -8.27
C PRO A 92 -16.66 14.08 -8.78
N ASP A 93 -16.89 13.85 -10.07
CA ASP A 93 -18.21 13.97 -10.70
C ASP A 93 -19.08 12.70 -10.55
N GLY A 94 -18.58 11.69 -9.82
CA GLY A 94 -19.23 10.40 -9.61
C GLY A 94 -19.06 9.41 -10.76
N SER A 95 -18.39 9.80 -11.85
CA SER A 95 -18.05 8.86 -12.92
C SER A 95 -16.91 7.93 -12.52
N GLU A 96 -16.75 6.83 -13.25
CA GLU A 96 -15.77 5.78 -12.97
C GLU A 96 -14.94 5.45 -14.20
N ARG A 97 -13.67 5.13 -13.99
CA ARG A 97 -12.78 4.66 -15.06
C ARG A 97 -11.89 3.49 -14.62
N PRO A 98 -11.55 2.55 -15.51
CA PRO A 98 -10.57 1.51 -15.21
C PRO A 98 -9.23 2.13 -14.82
N SER A 99 -8.66 1.70 -13.68
CA SER A 99 -7.38 2.23 -13.19
C SER A 99 -6.58 1.17 -12.43
N GLN A 100 -7.24 0.42 -11.55
CA GLN A 100 -6.63 -0.66 -10.78
C GLN A 100 -6.89 -2.02 -11.38
N ARG A 101 -5.84 -2.83 -11.49
CA ARG A 101 -6.00 -4.25 -11.74
C ARG A 101 -6.54 -4.92 -10.50
N THR A 102 -7.62 -5.68 -10.67
CA THR A 102 -8.15 -6.60 -9.67
C THR A 102 -7.82 -8.04 -10.05
N PHE A 103 -7.75 -8.89 -9.04
CA PHE A 103 -7.46 -10.30 -9.20
C PHE A 103 -8.56 -11.15 -8.58
N PRO A 104 -9.02 -12.20 -9.26
CA PRO A 104 -9.91 -13.18 -8.65
C PRO A 104 -9.27 -13.80 -7.41
N THR A 105 -10.04 -13.84 -6.32
CA THR A 105 -9.70 -14.53 -5.08
C THR A 105 -10.59 -15.77 -4.93
N ALA A 106 -10.02 -16.89 -4.53
CA ALA A 106 -10.80 -18.08 -4.18
C ALA A 106 -10.12 -18.82 -3.02
N ALA A 107 -10.94 -19.50 -2.23
CA ALA A 107 -10.50 -20.73 -1.57
C ALA A 107 -10.78 -21.85 -2.59
N PRO A 108 -9.77 -22.44 -3.25
CA PRO A 108 -10.00 -23.50 -4.20
C PRO A 108 -10.76 -24.62 -3.47
N GLN A 109 -11.91 -25.02 -3.99
CA GLN A 109 -12.78 -26.00 -3.34
C GLN A 109 -12.11 -27.38 -3.16
N GLU A 110 -10.99 -27.59 -3.87
CA GLU A 110 -10.11 -28.75 -3.79
C GLU A 110 -8.95 -28.60 -2.77
N LEU A 111 -8.70 -27.40 -2.24
CA LEU A 111 -7.67 -27.07 -1.24
C LEU A 111 -8.35 -26.67 0.08
N ARG A 112 -8.82 -27.68 0.82
CA ARG A 112 -9.78 -27.61 1.95
C ARG A 112 -9.25 -27.04 3.28
N GLU A 113 -8.30 -26.12 3.28
CA GLU A 113 -7.66 -25.69 4.53
C GLU A 113 -7.89 -24.21 4.87
N GLY A 114 -8.83 -23.51 4.24
CA GLY A 114 -9.11 -22.12 4.62
C GLY A 114 -8.03 -21.11 4.20
N ALA A 115 -7.07 -21.54 3.37
CA ALA A 115 -6.10 -20.67 2.73
C ALA A 115 -6.73 -19.84 1.59
N LEU A 116 -6.14 -18.67 1.32
CA LEU A 116 -6.55 -17.78 0.24
C LEU A 116 -5.62 -17.91 -0.96
N PHE A 117 -6.21 -18.07 -2.13
CA PHE A 117 -5.49 -18.07 -3.40
C PHE A 117 -5.92 -16.89 -4.27
N VAL A 118 -4.96 -16.34 -5.00
CA VAL A 118 -5.16 -15.26 -5.96
C VAL A 118 -4.73 -15.75 -7.33
N ARG A 119 -5.56 -15.53 -8.35
CA ARG A 119 -5.20 -15.83 -9.73
C ARG A 119 -4.70 -14.57 -10.42
N LEU A 120 -3.40 -14.51 -10.70
CA LEU A 120 -2.86 -13.46 -11.56
C LEU A 120 -3.33 -13.72 -12.99
N GLY A 121 -3.85 -12.68 -13.64
CA GLY A 121 -4.30 -12.74 -15.02
C GLY A 121 -3.66 -11.63 -15.84
N ALA A 122 -3.26 -11.97 -17.06
CA ALA A 122 -2.96 -10.96 -18.06
C ALA A 122 -4.30 -10.40 -18.61
N GLY A 123 -4.34 -9.10 -18.86
CA GLY A 123 -5.45 -8.43 -19.54
C GLY A 123 -4.94 -7.14 -20.16
N ASP A 124 -5.85 -6.33 -20.70
CA ASP A 124 -5.49 -5.01 -21.23
C ASP A 124 -4.74 -4.19 -20.18
N HIS A 125 -3.83 -3.35 -20.66
CA HIS A 125 -3.02 -2.50 -19.80
C HIS A 125 -3.91 -1.54 -18.99
N LEU A 126 -3.66 -1.50 -17.68
CA LEU A 126 -4.27 -0.56 -16.76
C LEU A 126 -3.18 0.34 -16.16
N PRO A 127 -3.50 1.60 -15.80
CA PRO A 127 -2.55 2.54 -15.20
C PRO A 127 -1.75 1.99 -14.00
N SER A 128 -2.33 1.09 -13.22
CA SER A 128 -1.67 0.42 -12.10
C SER A 128 -0.55 -0.53 -12.49
N ASP A 129 -0.57 -1.09 -13.71
CA ASP A 129 0.46 -2.02 -14.19
C ASP A 129 1.85 -1.38 -14.24
N ASP A 130 1.93 -0.07 -14.46
CA ASP A 130 3.18 0.71 -14.45
C ASP A 130 3.88 0.68 -13.09
N PHE A 131 3.13 0.43 -12.01
CA PHE A 131 3.63 0.44 -10.63
C PHE A 131 3.60 -0.94 -9.96
N ALA A 132 3.10 -1.96 -10.66
CA ALA A 132 2.74 -3.22 -10.04
C ALA A 132 3.93 -4.15 -9.77
N LEU A 133 5.00 -4.05 -10.56
CA LEU A 133 6.14 -4.97 -10.51
C LEU A 133 7.29 -4.41 -9.67
N GLU A 134 8.06 -5.27 -9.00
CA GLU A 134 9.27 -4.85 -8.28
C GLU A 134 10.28 -4.11 -9.17
N THR A 135 10.36 -4.49 -10.45
CA THR A 135 11.24 -3.84 -11.44
C THR A 135 10.74 -2.47 -11.89
N SER A 136 9.50 -2.10 -11.56
CA SER A 136 8.87 -0.87 -12.03
C SER A 136 9.05 0.31 -11.07
N VAL A 137 10.11 0.29 -10.25
CA VAL A 137 10.54 1.47 -9.49
C VAL A 137 10.75 2.62 -10.48
N PRO A 138 10.01 3.74 -10.38
CA PRO A 138 10.29 4.89 -11.21
C PRO A 138 11.64 5.48 -10.80
N ASN A 139 12.30 6.12 -11.76
CA ASN A 139 13.48 6.95 -11.54
C ASN A 139 13.36 7.88 -10.32
N ALA A 140 14.52 8.41 -9.89
CA ALA A 140 14.83 9.10 -8.62
C ALA A 140 13.74 9.96 -7.93
N SER A 141 12.72 10.46 -8.63
CA SER A 141 11.62 11.27 -8.08
C SER A 141 10.67 10.52 -7.13
N SER A 142 10.58 9.19 -7.19
CA SER A 142 9.76 8.38 -6.26
C SER A 142 10.49 7.90 -5.01
N LEU A 143 11.83 7.94 -5.02
CA LEU A 143 12.67 7.59 -3.87
C LEU A 143 12.61 8.67 -2.79
N SER A 144 12.54 9.94 -3.16
CA SER A 144 12.42 11.06 -2.21
C SER A 144 11.20 10.89 -1.29
N ILE A 145 10.03 10.59 -1.87
CA ILE A 145 8.77 10.41 -1.13
C ILE A 145 8.82 9.17 -0.20
N TRP A 146 9.55 8.12 -0.61
CA TRP A 146 9.76 6.91 0.20
C TRP A 146 10.78 7.11 1.34
N LEU A 147 11.79 7.96 1.14
CA LEU A 147 12.78 8.32 2.16
C LEU A 147 12.19 9.32 3.17
N GLU A 148 11.37 10.28 2.73
CA GLU A 148 10.70 11.24 3.62
C GLU A 148 9.63 10.61 4.53
N SER A 149 9.19 9.37 4.25
CA SER A 149 8.23 8.63 5.07
C SER A 149 8.86 7.61 6.03
N ARG A 150 10.18 7.38 5.95
CA ARG A 150 10.93 6.76 7.04
C ARG A 150 11.48 7.86 7.93
N GLY A 151 10.77 8.14 9.01
CA GLY A 151 11.32 8.91 10.11
C GLY A 151 12.60 8.23 10.58
N GLU A 152 13.74 8.77 10.18
CA GLU A 152 15.01 8.53 10.85
C GLU A 152 14.88 9.09 12.26
N ASP A 153 15.12 8.20 13.21
CA ASP A 153 15.05 8.42 14.63
C ASP A 153 15.84 9.68 14.98
N ARG A 154 15.11 10.70 15.43
CA ARG A 154 15.69 11.89 16.04
C ARG A 154 16.25 11.43 17.39
N GLU A 155 17.51 11.04 17.40
CA GLU A 155 18.30 11.00 18.62
C GLU A 155 18.17 12.38 19.28
N GLU A 156 17.58 12.39 20.47
CA GLU A 156 17.28 13.54 21.28
C GLU A 156 18.58 14.20 21.73
N ALA A 157 19.12 15.08 20.88
CA ALA A 157 20.24 15.93 21.25
C ALA A 157 19.74 16.98 22.24
N ALA A 158 20.04 16.77 23.52
CA ALA A 158 19.85 17.73 24.59
C ALA A 158 20.41 19.12 24.21
N PRO A 159 19.73 20.23 24.56
CA PRO A 159 20.25 21.55 24.27
C PRO A 159 21.55 21.81 25.03
N ALA A 160 22.55 22.32 24.31
CA ALA A 160 23.87 22.68 24.83
C ALA A 160 23.78 23.67 26.02
N PRO A 161 24.68 23.57 27.01
CA PRO A 161 24.71 24.52 28.12
C PRO A 161 25.08 25.93 27.65
N ASN A 162 24.24 26.88 28.03
CA ASN A 162 24.42 28.33 27.89
C ASN A 162 25.80 28.77 28.40
N GLN A 163 26.66 29.25 27.49
CA GLN A 163 27.85 30.00 27.85
C GLN A 163 27.55 31.50 27.84
N ASN A 164 26.99 31.99 28.94
CA ASN A 164 27.17 33.38 29.36
C ASN A 164 28.12 33.36 30.56
N SER A 165 29.42 33.41 30.26
CA SER A 165 30.46 33.69 31.24
C SER A 165 30.92 35.13 31.04
N ASP A 166 30.32 36.06 31.78
CA ASP A 166 30.99 37.31 32.14
C ASP A 166 31.07 37.34 33.66
N TYR A 167 32.16 36.76 34.16
CA TYR A 167 32.55 36.81 35.56
C TYR A 167 33.10 38.21 35.85
N VAL A 168 32.56 38.80 36.90
CA VAL A 168 33.01 40.06 37.52
C VAL A 168 34.43 39.89 38.04
N SER A 169 35.26 40.92 37.91
CA SER A 169 36.47 41.10 38.73
C SER A 169 36.64 42.58 39.03
N ASP A 170 36.09 43.00 40.16
CA ASP A 170 36.58 44.14 40.93
C ASP A 170 37.93 43.74 41.55
N GLU A 171 38.97 44.56 41.36
CA GLU A 171 39.83 45.11 42.43
C GLU A 171 41.03 45.89 41.85
N PHE A 172 41.05 47.19 42.18
CA PHE A 172 42.18 48.05 42.58
C PHE A 172 43.61 47.79 42.03
N LEU A 173 44.21 48.83 41.41
CA LEU A 173 45.35 49.60 41.99
C LEU A 173 45.95 50.64 41.01
N PHE A 174 46.23 51.82 41.58
CA PHE A 174 46.98 53.01 41.11
C PHE A 174 46.25 54.08 40.29
#